data_AF-A0A412VYN1-F1
#
_entry.id   AF-A0A412VYN1-F1
#
_cell.length_a   1.000
_cell.length_b   1.000
_cell.length_c   1.000
_cell.angle_alpha   90.00
_cell.angle_beta   90.00
_cell.angle_gamma   90.00
#
_symmetry.space_group_name_H-M   'P 1'
#
loop_
_entity.id
_entity.type
_entity.pdbx_description
1 polymer ?
#
loop_
_entity_poly.entity_id
_entity_poly.type
_entity_poly.pdbx_seq_one_letter_code
_entity_poly.pdbx_strand_id
1 'polypeptide(L)'
;MFNRIVKILLLTVAICTVIGGIFYFVKDIIVSPKKLDLTNQYVSKIKNDIDQIYSCKSSYIKIDSLYEMIDYNIIDYNQDKLFSEKDYNLLLENFISAYTPVFIDQSFETFKRPVWSTGDNEYMQSRILKLKAYKVEHSGKIVSALENNSPNYKKLDSIQNVINCYNEAKALINKTSFDGISNVRIRISRAHELSSMPHLCNCREIVDGLNKLPLDIHSSHYRYIESIPGRFRNYRSYDRDSYSRNTEKLFEAMNDYSTYAGELYGLSYRVSALKEECGDIYIQAVEYYNWQDACTENTQEAYRHYLDLYPDGPHSGEAKQNMQKMNNY
;
A
#
# COMPACT_ATOMS: atom_id res chain seq x y z
N MET A 1 49.24 -59.93 79.59
CA MET A 1 49.34 -58.68 78.78
C MET A 1 49.06 -58.89 77.30
N PHE A 2 49.58 -59.95 76.67
CA PHE A 2 49.43 -60.25 75.23
C PHE A 2 47.96 -60.27 74.73
N ASN A 3 47.03 -60.84 75.49
CA ASN A 3 45.63 -61.02 75.07
C ASN A 3 44.77 -59.72 75.12
N ARG A 4 45.17 -58.71 75.92
CA ARG A 4 44.51 -57.39 75.91
C ARG A 4 44.94 -56.56 74.71
N ILE A 5 46.20 -56.65 74.32
CA ILE A 5 46.76 -55.93 73.17
C ILE A 5 46.15 -56.44 71.87
N VAL A 6 46.00 -57.77 71.72
CA VAL A 6 45.36 -58.39 70.54
C VAL A 6 43.88 -57.99 70.42
N LYS A 7 43.14 -57.91 71.54
CA LYS A 7 41.74 -57.45 71.54
C LYS A 7 41.61 -55.98 71.15
N ILE A 8 42.52 -55.13 71.62
CA ILE A 8 42.55 -53.71 71.24
C ILE A 8 42.85 -53.59 69.74
N LEU A 9 43.85 -54.30 69.22
CA LEU A 9 44.18 -54.31 67.79
C LEU A 9 43.02 -54.77 66.91
N LEU A 10 42.30 -55.83 67.31
CA LEU A 10 41.12 -56.31 66.59
C LEU A 10 39.96 -55.30 66.63
N LEU A 11 39.78 -54.61 67.75
CA LEU A 11 38.77 -53.56 67.87
C LEU A 11 39.11 -52.35 66.98
N THR A 12 40.38 -51.95 66.93
CA THR A 12 40.84 -50.84 66.08
C THR A 12 40.68 -51.20 64.60
N VAL A 13 41.02 -52.43 64.20
CA VAL A 13 40.81 -52.91 62.82
C VAL A 13 39.31 -52.93 62.48
N ALA A 14 38.45 -53.39 63.39
CA ALA A 14 37.01 -53.41 63.19
C ALA A 14 36.41 -52.00 63.02
N ILE A 15 36.84 -51.04 63.86
CA ILE A 15 36.42 -49.64 63.76
C ILE A 15 36.92 -49.02 62.45
N CYS A 16 38.17 -49.28 62.04
CA CYS A 16 38.72 -48.83 60.77
C CYS A 16 37.99 -49.43 59.56
N THR A 17 37.54 -50.69 59.62
CA THR A 17 36.73 -51.29 58.54
C THR A 17 35.31 -50.74 58.49
N VAL A 18 34.69 -50.39 59.63
CA VAL A 18 33.36 -49.76 59.65
C VAL A 18 33.42 -48.32 59.14
N ILE A 19 34.40 -47.53 59.59
CA ILE A 19 34.61 -46.16 59.11
C ILE A 19 35.04 -46.16 57.64
N GLY A 20 35.94 -47.07 57.24
CA GLY A 20 36.36 -47.23 55.85
C GLY A 20 35.23 -47.68 54.92
N GLY A 21 34.35 -48.57 55.40
CA GLY A 21 33.15 -49.01 54.69
C GLY A 21 32.15 -47.87 54.51
N ILE A 22 31.90 -47.07 55.55
CA ILE A 22 31.06 -45.86 55.48
C ILE A 22 31.67 -44.83 54.52
N PHE A 23 32.99 -44.60 54.56
CA PHE A 23 33.66 -43.67 53.64
C PHE A 23 33.66 -44.17 52.18
N TYR A 24 33.78 -45.48 51.94
CA TYR A 24 33.71 -46.07 50.61
C TYR A 24 32.28 -45.98 50.03
N PHE A 25 31.26 -46.28 50.85
CA PHE A 25 29.84 -46.11 50.47
C PHE A 25 29.46 -44.63 50.27
N VAL A 26 29.97 -43.73 51.11
CA VAL A 26 29.81 -42.28 50.95
C VAL A 26 30.54 -41.78 49.70
N LYS A 27 31.67 -42.35 49.32
CA LYS A 27 32.39 -41.93 48.11
C LYS A 27 31.67 -42.35 46.81
N ASP A 28 31.00 -43.52 46.78
CA ASP A 28 30.28 -44.01 45.60
C ASP A 28 28.81 -43.57 45.52
N ILE A 29 28.15 -43.29 46.65
CA ILE A 29 26.78 -42.69 46.66
C ILE A 29 26.83 -41.17 46.70
N ILE A 30 27.87 -40.59 47.33
CA ILE A 30 28.17 -39.15 47.30
C ILE A 30 29.41 -38.94 46.41
N VAL A 31 29.28 -39.36 45.16
CA VAL A 31 29.76 -38.46 44.10
C VAL A 31 29.04 -37.16 44.40
N SER A 32 29.76 -36.19 44.98
CA SER A 32 29.28 -34.81 45.14
C SER A 32 28.51 -34.53 43.87
N PRO A 33 27.16 -34.35 43.91
CA PRO A 33 26.38 -34.29 42.68
C PRO A 33 27.14 -33.30 41.84
N LYS A 34 27.76 -33.76 40.73
CA LYS A 34 28.50 -32.89 39.80
C LYS A 34 27.58 -31.70 39.72
N LYS A 35 27.95 -30.52 40.26
CA LYS A 35 27.04 -29.39 40.45
C LYS A 35 26.11 -29.46 39.27
N LEU A 36 24.88 -29.93 39.49
CA LEU A 36 23.98 -30.12 38.36
C LEU A 36 23.82 -28.69 37.95
N ASP A 37 24.49 -28.31 36.87
CA ASP A 37 24.26 -27.05 36.24
C ASP A 37 22.84 -27.26 35.73
N LEU A 38 21.87 -26.94 36.60
CA LEU A 38 20.45 -27.05 36.39
C LEU A 38 20.16 -25.97 35.35
N THR A 39 20.63 -26.26 34.15
CA THR A 39 20.37 -25.53 32.94
C THR A 39 18.88 -25.67 32.77
N ASN A 40 18.20 -24.55 32.95
CA ASN A 40 16.76 -24.49 32.86
C ASN A 40 16.33 -25.14 31.53
N GLN A 41 15.62 -26.26 31.62
CA GLN A 41 15.29 -27.07 30.43
C GLN A 41 14.50 -26.29 29.38
N TYR A 42 13.66 -25.34 29.82
CA TYR A 42 12.88 -24.47 28.95
C TYR A 42 13.80 -23.50 28.20
N VAL A 43 14.76 -22.89 28.90
CA VAL A 43 15.79 -22.03 28.30
C VAL A 43 16.63 -22.81 27.28
N SER A 44 17.08 -24.03 27.63
CA SER A 44 17.86 -24.89 26.74
C SER A 44 17.08 -25.29 25.49
N LYS A 45 15.80 -25.66 25.64
CA LYS A 45 14.91 -25.97 24.53
C LYS A 45 14.78 -24.77 23.58
N ILE A 46 14.44 -23.59 24.11
CA ILE A 46 14.24 -22.39 23.29
C ILE A 46 15.54 -22.00 22.57
N LYS A 47 16.71 -22.09 23.22
CA LYS A 47 18.00 -21.86 22.55
C LYS A 47 18.22 -22.79 21.36
N ASN A 48 17.96 -24.09 21.54
CA ASN A 48 18.06 -25.05 20.45
C ASN A 48 17.04 -24.79 19.33
N ASP A 49 15.84 -24.33 19.66
CA ASP A 49 14.83 -23.93 18.67
C ASP A 49 15.30 -22.68 17.89
N ILE A 50 15.92 -21.70 18.55
CA ILE A 50 16.52 -20.51 17.91
C ILE A 50 17.66 -20.91 16.97
N ASP A 51 18.55 -21.82 17.38
CA ASP A 51 19.67 -22.28 16.56
C ASP A 51 19.21 -22.96 15.26
N GLN A 52 18.04 -23.59 15.27
CA GLN A 52 17.46 -24.23 14.09
C GLN A 52 17.03 -23.23 12.99
N ILE A 53 16.82 -21.95 13.32
CA ILE A 53 16.44 -20.90 12.34
C ILE A 53 17.44 -20.87 11.17
N TYR A 54 18.74 -20.92 11.44
CA TYR A 54 19.76 -20.86 10.39
C TYR A 54 19.73 -22.07 9.46
N SER A 55 19.41 -23.24 9.99
CA SER A 55 19.31 -24.48 9.20
C SER A 55 18.06 -24.51 8.32
N CYS A 56 16.99 -23.82 8.74
CA CYS A 56 15.70 -23.84 8.06
C CYS A 56 15.47 -22.65 7.11
N LYS A 57 16.42 -21.71 7.01
CA LYS A 57 16.26 -20.42 6.31
C LYS A 57 15.75 -20.48 4.87
N SER A 58 16.01 -21.58 4.16
CA SER A 58 15.57 -21.80 2.77
C SER A 58 14.08 -22.10 2.63
N SER A 59 13.38 -22.43 3.71
CA SER A 59 12.00 -22.89 3.69
C SER A 59 11.09 -21.95 4.48
N TYR A 60 10.32 -21.11 3.76
CA TYR A 60 9.35 -20.16 4.32
C TYR A 60 8.42 -20.80 5.37
N ILE A 61 7.78 -21.91 5.02
CA ILE A 61 6.82 -22.61 5.90
C ILE A 61 7.48 -23.06 7.21
N LYS A 62 8.72 -23.57 7.13
CA LYS A 62 9.45 -24.06 8.31
C LYS A 62 9.89 -22.90 9.20
N ILE A 63 10.40 -21.81 8.60
CA ILE A 63 10.76 -20.60 9.33
C ILE A 63 9.57 -19.98 10.02
N ASP A 64 8.42 -19.92 9.35
CA ASP A 64 7.22 -19.37 9.94
C ASP A 64 6.70 -20.24 11.10
N SER A 65 6.70 -21.56 10.92
CA SER A 65 6.35 -22.51 11.99
C SER A 65 7.30 -22.38 13.20
N LEU A 66 8.61 -22.23 12.96
CA LEU A 66 9.60 -22.02 14.00
C LEU A 66 9.39 -20.69 14.72
N TYR A 67 9.10 -19.61 13.99
CA TYR A 67 8.79 -18.32 14.58
C TYR A 67 7.62 -18.45 15.56
N GLU A 68 6.48 -18.98 15.11
CA GLU A 68 5.27 -19.05 15.94
C GLU A 68 5.51 -19.95 17.17
N MET A 69 6.26 -21.06 17.01
CA MET A 69 6.62 -21.93 18.12
C MET A 69 7.55 -21.23 19.15
N ILE A 70 8.60 -20.54 18.69
CA ILE A 70 9.56 -19.87 19.56
C ILE A 70 8.90 -18.68 20.26
N ASP A 71 8.14 -17.87 19.52
CA ASP A 71 7.39 -16.73 20.04
C ASP A 71 6.41 -17.18 21.14
N TYR A 72 5.60 -18.19 20.87
CA TYR A 72 4.70 -18.80 21.85
C TYR A 72 5.47 -19.26 23.10
N ASN A 73 6.54 -20.05 22.93
CA ASN A 73 7.29 -20.59 24.06
C ASN A 73 7.97 -19.49 24.89
N ILE A 74 8.50 -18.43 24.28
CA ILE A 74 9.13 -17.32 25.03
C ILE A 74 8.08 -16.57 25.85
N ILE A 75 6.91 -16.26 25.25
CA ILE A 75 5.88 -15.46 25.90
C ILE A 75 5.15 -16.27 26.99
N ASP A 76 4.67 -17.46 26.65
CA ASP A 76 3.87 -18.32 27.52
C ASP A 76 4.68 -18.79 28.74
N TYR A 77 5.90 -19.28 28.51
CA TYR A 77 6.75 -19.76 29.61
C TYR A 77 7.20 -18.62 30.53
N ASN A 78 7.32 -17.39 30.01
CA ASN A 78 7.59 -16.23 30.84
C ASN A 78 6.38 -15.86 31.72
N GLN A 79 5.16 -15.93 31.19
CA GLN A 79 3.92 -15.73 31.96
C GLN A 79 3.81 -16.73 33.11
N ASP A 80 4.18 -17.99 32.85
CA ASP A 80 4.22 -19.07 33.83
C ASP A 80 5.44 -19.03 34.76
N LYS A 81 6.31 -18.00 34.63
CA LYS A 81 7.53 -17.80 35.41
C LYS A 81 8.48 -18.99 35.38
N LEU A 82 8.54 -19.69 34.24
CA LEU A 82 9.38 -20.87 34.06
C LEU A 82 10.87 -20.53 33.90
N PHE A 83 11.24 -19.27 33.70
CA PHE A 83 12.61 -18.76 33.74
C PHE A 83 12.67 -17.31 34.25
N SER A 84 13.89 -16.81 34.51
CA SER A 84 14.07 -15.46 35.05
C SER A 84 13.83 -14.38 34.00
N GLU A 85 13.53 -13.15 34.43
CA GLU A 85 13.42 -12.00 33.53
C GLU A 85 14.71 -11.77 32.72
N LYS A 86 15.87 -12.04 33.32
CA LYS A 86 17.16 -12.00 32.62
C LYS A 86 17.22 -13.02 31.49
N ASP A 87 16.72 -14.23 31.71
CA ASP A 87 16.65 -15.28 30.69
C ASP A 87 15.62 -14.93 29.60
N TYR A 88 14.47 -14.36 29.97
CA TYR A 88 13.48 -13.84 29.03
C TYR A 88 14.10 -12.84 28.06
N ASN A 89 14.75 -11.79 28.60
CA ASN A 89 15.36 -10.75 27.78
C ASN A 89 16.43 -11.33 26.84
N LEU A 90 17.29 -12.21 27.36
CA LEU A 90 18.33 -12.85 26.56
C LEU A 90 17.75 -13.74 25.45
N LEU A 91 16.73 -14.54 25.75
CA LEU A 91 16.10 -15.42 24.77
C LEU A 91 15.40 -14.62 23.68
N LEU A 92 14.67 -13.58 24.06
CA LEU A 92 13.98 -12.71 23.11
C LEU A 92 14.98 -11.98 22.21
N GLU A 93 16.05 -11.39 22.76
CA GLU A 93 17.09 -10.72 21.97
C GLU A 93 17.78 -11.69 21.00
N ASN A 94 18.13 -12.89 21.45
CA ASN A 94 18.74 -13.91 20.59
C ASN A 94 17.79 -14.35 19.48
N PHE A 95 16.51 -14.54 19.80
CA PHE A 95 15.48 -14.89 18.83
C PHE A 95 15.34 -13.81 17.77
N ILE A 96 15.17 -12.55 18.16
CA ILE A 96 15.03 -11.42 17.24
C ILE A 96 16.29 -11.26 16.37
N SER A 97 17.48 -11.40 16.97
CA SER A 97 18.76 -11.32 16.26
C SER A 97 18.90 -12.42 15.20
N ALA A 98 18.47 -13.66 15.50
CA ALA A 98 18.55 -14.78 14.57
C ALA A 98 17.48 -14.74 13.47
N TYR A 99 16.23 -14.42 13.84
CA TYR A 99 15.09 -14.49 12.93
C TYR A 99 15.03 -13.32 11.94
N THR A 100 15.28 -12.09 12.42
CA THR A 100 15.05 -10.87 11.64
C THR A 100 15.80 -10.86 10.29
N PRO A 101 17.09 -11.22 10.21
CA PRO A 101 17.81 -11.29 8.94
C PRO A 101 17.20 -12.30 7.96
N VAL A 102 16.79 -13.48 8.45
CA VAL A 102 16.17 -14.51 7.61
C VAL A 102 14.85 -14.02 7.02
N PHE A 103 14.01 -13.38 7.84
CA PHE A 103 12.75 -12.78 7.39
C PHE A 103 12.97 -11.66 6.37
N ILE A 104 13.98 -10.80 6.58
CA ILE A 104 14.34 -9.75 5.64
C ILE A 104 14.72 -10.35 4.27
N ASP A 105 15.61 -11.34 4.27
CA ASP A 105 16.05 -11.99 3.03
C ASP A 105 14.87 -12.62 2.29
N GLN A 106 14.02 -13.36 3.01
CA GLN A 106 12.80 -13.97 2.49
C GLN A 106 11.83 -12.94 1.88
N SER A 107 11.69 -11.77 2.51
CA SER A 107 10.84 -10.68 2.02
C SER A 107 11.40 -10.11 0.70
N PHE A 108 12.71 -9.88 0.62
CA PHE A 108 13.32 -9.40 -0.61
C PHE A 108 13.32 -10.44 -1.74
N GLU A 109 13.39 -11.73 -1.43
CA GLU A 109 13.16 -12.79 -2.43
C GLU A 109 11.73 -12.78 -2.96
N THR A 110 10.72 -12.51 -2.12
CA THR A 110 9.33 -12.31 -2.57
C THR A 110 9.25 -11.17 -3.56
N PHE A 111 9.93 -10.05 -3.31
CA PHE A 111 9.94 -8.90 -4.20
C PHE A 111 10.68 -9.09 -5.53
N LYS A 112 11.39 -10.21 -5.73
CA LYS A 112 11.95 -10.57 -7.03
C LYS A 112 10.93 -11.25 -7.94
N ARG A 113 9.80 -11.70 -7.39
CA ARG A 113 8.78 -12.43 -8.14
C ARG A 113 8.01 -11.49 -9.08
N PRO A 114 7.53 -11.99 -10.23
CA PRO A 114 6.74 -11.20 -11.17
C PRO A 114 5.30 -10.93 -10.71
N VAL A 115 4.81 -11.70 -9.75
CA VAL A 115 3.44 -11.60 -9.21
C VAL A 115 3.53 -11.66 -7.70
N TRP A 116 2.88 -10.71 -7.02
CA TRP A 116 2.88 -10.60 -5.56
C TRP A 116 1.47 -10.82 -5.06
N SER A 117 1.28 -11.69 -4.07
CA SER A 117 -0.04 -11.86 -3.47
C SER A 117 -0.32 -10.77 -2.43
N THR A 118 -1.58 -10.33 -2.32
CA THR A 118 -1.98 -9.43 -1.21
C THR A 118 -1.71 -10.09 0.15
N GLY A 119 -1.86 -11.42 0.25
CA GLY A 119 -1.57 -12.17 1.46
C GLY A 119 -0.09 -12.11 1.90
N ASP A 120 0.86 -12.21 0.96
CA ASP A 120 2.29 -12.07 1.28
C ASP A 120 2.60 -10.68 1.85
N ASN A 121 1.99 -9.63 1.29
CA ASN A 121 2.17 -8.26 1.74
C ASN A 121 1.58 -8.06 3.15
N GLU A 122 0.35 -8.52 3.39
CA GLU A 122 -0.29 -8.46 4.70
C GLU A 122 0.49 -9.24 5.77
N TYR A 123 1.01 -10.42 5.41
CA TYR A 123 1.87 -11.21 6.27
C TYR A 123 3.15 -10.44 6.64
N MET A 124 3.87 -9.90 5.64
CA MET A 124 5.10 -9.15 5.88
C MET A 124 4.86 -7.94 6.78
N GLN A 125 3.78 -7.20 6.53
CA GLN A 125 3.35 -6.06 7.35
C GLN A 125 3.13 -6.45 8.81
N SER A 126 2.31 -7.48 9.04
CA SER A 126 2.00 -7.98 10.38
C SER A 126 3.27 -8.43 11.11
N ARG A 127 4.14 -9.17 10.43
CA ARG A 127 5.41 -9.66 11.01
C ARG A 127 6.38 -8.52 11.33
N ILE A 128 6.49 -7.50 10.48
CA ILE A 128 7.30 -6.29 10.76
C ILE A 128 6.79 -5.57 12.02
N LEU A 129 5.47 -5.41 12.14
CA LEU A 129 4.86 -4.77 13.32
C LEU A 129 5.17 -5.56 14.60
N LYS A 130 5.01 -6.89 14.58
CA LYS A 130 5.39 -7.74 15.72
C LYS A 130 6.86 -7.57 16.09
N LEU A 131 7.78 -7.70 15.11
CA LEU A 131 9.23 -7.59 15.33
C LEU A 131 9.65 -6.26 15.98
N LYS A 132 9.03 -5.15 15.58
CA LYS A 132 9.31 -3.82 16.14
C LYS A 132 8.64 -3.58 17.50
N ALA A 133 7.60 -4.34 17.83
CA ALA A 133 6.85 -4.18 19.06
C ALA A 133 7.54 -4.85 20.26
N TYR A 134 8.35 -5.90 20.05
CA TYR A 134 9.03 -6.60 21.15
C TYR A 134 9.87 -5.67 22.02
N LYS A 135 9.70 -5.83 23.34
CA LYS A 135 10.39 -5.06 24.37
C LYS A 135 11.10 -5.98 25.35
N VAL A 136 12.19 -5.47 25.89
CA VAL A 136 13.01 -6.09 26.95
C VAL A 136 13.29 -5.05 28.02
N GLU A 137 13.55 -5.50 29.24
CA GLU A 137 13.87 -4.62 30.36
C GLU A 137 15.35 -4.72 30.75
N HIS A 138 16.07 -3.62 30.64
CA HIS A 138 17.46 -3.53 31.07
C HIS A 138 17.57 -2.54 32.23
N SER A 139 17.92 -3.05 33.41
CA SER A 139 18.16 -2.24 34.62
C SER A 139 16.98 -1.31 34.98
N GLY A 140 15.75 -1.84 34.95
CA GLY A 140 14.55 -1.05 35.26
C GLY A 140 14.01 -0.21 34.10
N LYS A 141 14.62 -0.30 32.90
CA LYS A 141 14.23 0.47 31.72
C LYS A 141 13.75 -0.46 30.61
N ILE A 142 12.51 -0.26 30.19
CA ILE A 142 11.93 -0.94 29.03
C ILE A 142 12.50 -0.31 27.75
N VAL A 143 13.11 -1.14 26.89
CA VAL A 143 13.67 -0.75 25.59
C VAL A 143 13.20 -1.70 24.49
N SER A 144 13.43 -1.33 23.24
CA SER A 144 13.12 -2.17 22.08
C SER A 144 14.08 -3.36 21.99
N ALA A 145 13.55 -4.58 21.80
CA ALA A 145 14.38 -5.77 21.58
C ALA A 145 15.12 -5.69 20.22
N LEU A 146 14.47 -5.10 19.21
CA LEU A 146 15.13 -4.66 17.98
C LEU A 146 15.52 -3.20 18.12
N GLU A 147 16.82 -2.92 18.18
CA GLU A 147 17.34 -1.56 18.35
C GLU A 147 16.86 -0.63 17.22
N ASN A 148 16.30 0.52 17.63
CA ASN A 148 15.87 1.57 16.71
C ASN A 148 17.08 2.04 15.89
N ASN A 149 16.89 2.28 14.59
CA ASN A 149 17.93 2.68 13.65
C ASN A 149 19.02 1.64 13.35
N SER A 150 18.95 0.42 13.90
CA SER A 150 19.84 -0.67 13.49
C SER A 150 19.72 -0.96 11.98
N PRO A 151 20.75 -1.55 11.34
CA PRO A 151 20.67 -1.91 9.92
C PRO A 151 19.45 -2.78 9.58
N ASN A 152 19.09 -3.72 10.45
CA ASN A 152 17.91 -4.57 10.26
C ASN A 152 16.61 -3.76 10.38
N TYR A 153 16.51 -2.86 11.36
CA TYR A 153 15.35 -1.97 11.50
C TYR A 153 15.10 -1.16 10.22
N LYS A 154 16.16 -0.55 9.66
CA LYS A 154 16.07 0.23 8.41
C LYS A 154 15.68 -0.63 7.20
N LYS A 155 16.13 -1.90 7.16
CA LYS A 155 15.71 -2.85 6.12
C LYS A 155 14.23 -3.23 6.26
N LEU A 156 13.72 -3.41 7.48
CA LEU A 156 12.28 -3.60 7.71
C LEU A 156 11.47 -2.37 7.26
N ASP A 157 11.96 -1.15 7.51
CA ASP A 157 11.36 0.09 6.95
C ASP A 157 11.37 0.09 5.41
N SER A 158 12.43 -0.43 4.81
CA SER A 158 12.53 -0.53 3.34
C SER A 158 11.48 -1.50 2.79
N ILE A 159 11.28 -2.66 3.43
CA ILE A 159 10.22 -3.62 3.07
C ILE A 159 8.84 -2.99 3.21
N GLN A 160 8.59 -2.30 4.34
CA GLN A 160 7.36 -1.55 4.59
C GLN A 160 7.07 -0.54 3.47
N ASN A 161 8.10 0.23 3.06
CA ASN A 161 7.97 1.23 2.01
C ASN A 161 7.64 0.62 0.64
N VAL A 162 8.27 -0.51 0.28
CA VAL A 162 7.95 -1.24 -0.95
C VAL A 162 6.49 -1.68 -0.96
N ILE A 163 5.99 -2.23 0.14
CA ILE A 163 4.57 -2.65 0.27
C ILE A 163 3.63 -1.44 0.20
N ASN A 164 3.99 -0.32 0.83
CA ASN A 164 3.19 0.90 0.74
C ASN A 164 3.09 1.40 -0.71
N CYS A 165 4.20 1.41 -1.45
CA CYS A 165 4.23 1.80 -2.87
C CYS A 165 3.41 0.83 -3.73
N TYR A 166 3.46 -0.47 -3.45
CA TYR A 166 2.61 -1.48 -4.10
C TYR A 166 1.11 -1.18 -3.88
N ASN A 167 0.71 -0.89 -2.65
CA ASN A 167 -0.67 -0.58 -2.32
C ASN A 167 -1.14 0.72 -2.96
N GLU A 168 -0.28 1.74 -2.99
CA GLU A 168 -0.53 2.98 -3.72
C GLU A 168 -0.73 2.72 -5.22
N ALA A 169 0.15 1.92 -5.83
CA ALA A 169 0.05 1.55 -7.23
C ALA A 169 -1.26 0.81 -7.53
N LYS A 170 -1.66 -0.16 -6.69
CA LYS A 170 -2.97 -0.84 -6.81
C LYS A 170 -4.16 0.12 -6.72
N ALA A 171 -4.09 1.13 -5.87
CA ALA A 171 -5.14 2.13 -5.79
C ALA A 171 -5.15 2.98 -7.08
N LEU A 172 -3.98 3.35 -7.59
CA LEU A 172 -3.80 4.23 -8.73
C LEU A 172 -4.24 3.60 -10.06
N ILE A 173 -3.95 2.32 -10.31
CA ILE A 173 -4.36 1.62 -11.55
C ILE A 173 -5.88 1.61 -11.75
N ASN A 174 -6.66 1.75 -10.67
CA ASN A 174 -8.12 1.78 -10.71
C ASN A 174 -8.69 3.20 -10.92
N LYS A 175 -7.85 4.24 -10.93
CA LYS A 175 -8.26 5.64 -11.13
C LYS A 175 -8.24 5.98 -12.62
N THR A 176 -9.17 5.40 -13.37
CA THR A 176 -9.23 5.52 -14.84
C THR A 176 -10.16 6.64 -15.33
N SER A 177 -10.88 7.32 -14.45
CA SER A 177 -11.76 8.43 -14.84
C SER A 177 -10.98 9.69 -15.19
N PHE A 178 -11.46 10.43 -16.20
CA PHE A 178 -11.00 11.79 -16.47
C PHE A 178 -11.64 12.77 -15.48
N ASP A 179 -10.81 13.61 -14.85
CA ASP A 179 -11.21 14.61 -13.84
C ASP A 179 -10.41 15.91 -13.97
N GLY A 180 -9.92 16.21 -15.18
CA GLY A 180 -9.12 17.40 -15.49
C GLY A 180 -7.65 17.10 -15.81
N ILE A 181 -7.05 17.90 -16.69
CA ILE A 181 -5.70 17.67 -17.21
C ILE A 181 -4.63 17.68 -16.11
N SER A 182 -4.69 18.60 -15.17
CA SER A 182 -3.71 18.70 -14.08
C SER A 182 -3.70 17.42 -13.22
N ASN A 183 -4.88 16.95 -12.82
CA ASN A 183 -5.04 15.72 -12.03
C ASN A 183 -4.58 14.48 -12.79
N VAL A 184 -4.89 14.40 -14.09
CA VAL A 184 -4.40 13.33 -14.97
C VAL A 184 -2.88 13.35 -15.06
N ARG A 185 -2.26 14.51 -15.25
CA ARG A 185 -0.81 14.65 -15.34
C ARG A 185 -0.13 14.15 -14.07
N ILE A 186 -0.63 14.54 -12.89
CA ILE A 186 -0.14 14.06 -11.60
C ILE A 186 -0.22 12.53 -11.51
N ARG A 187 -1.37 11.94 -11.89
CA ARG A 187 -1.58 10.49 -11.83
C ARG A 187 -0.64 9.73 -12.77
N ILE A 188 -0.46 10.21 -14.00
CA ILE A 188 0.42 9.57 -14.99
C ILE A 188 1.88 9.69 -14.59
N SER A 189 2.32 10.87 -14.14
CA SER A 189 3.68 11.04 -13.60
C SER A 189 3.95 10.12 -12.42
N ARG A 190 3.00 10.02 -11.47
CA ARG A 190 3.15 9.12 -10.32
C ARG A 190 3.16 7.65 -10.73
N ALA A 191 2.36 7.26 -11.74
CA ALA A 191 2.38 5.90 -12.28
C ALA A 191 3.74 5.55 -12.88
N HIS A 192 4.36 6.46 -13.63
CA HIS A 192 5.70 6.27 -14.16
C HIS A 192 6.76 6.14 -13.06
N GLU A 193 6.70 7.00 -12.03
CA GLU A 193 7.60 6.90 -10.88
C GLU A 193 7.49 5.53 -10.19
N LEU A 194 6.26 5.12 -9.83
CA LEU A 194 6.01 3.84 -9.16
C LEU A 194 6.46 2.65 -10.01
N SER A 195 6.21 2.67 -11.32
CA SER A 195 6.62 1.58 -12.22
C SER A 195 8.15 1.38 -12.29
N SER A 196 8.92 2.44 -11.98
CA SER A 196 10.38 2.42 -12.01
C SER A 196 11.01 2.20 -10.63
N MET A 197 10.21 2.14 -9.56
CA MET A 197 10.75 2.00 -8.21
C MET A 197 11.46 0.65 -8.02
N PRO A 198 12.60 0.63 -7.30
CA PRO A 198 13.28 -0.61 -6.96
C PRO A 198 12.32 -1.62 -6.33
N HIS A 199 12.50 -2.89 -6.68
CA HIS A 199 11.63 -4.01 -6.29
C HIS A 199 10.24 -3.99 -6.95
N LEU A 200 9.52 -2.88 -6.90
CA LEU A 200 8.19 -2.77 -7.49
C LEU A 200 8.22 -3.00 -9.02
N CYS A 201 9.28 -2.58 -9.69
CA CYS A 201 9.52 -2.81 -11.12
C CYS A 201 9.58 -4.30 -11.52
N ASN A 202 9.78 -5.21 -10.57
CA ASN A 202 9.73 -6.65 -10.84
C ASN A 202 8.28 -7.17 -10.92
N CYS A 203 7.33 -6.51 -10.28
CA CYS A 203 5.94 -6.94 -10.21
C CYS A 203 5.18 -6.58 -11.51
N ARG A 204 5.11 -7.54 -12.45
CA ARG A 204 4.54 -7.33 -13.79
C ARG A 204 3.09 -6.87 -13.74
N GLU A 205 2.26 -7.46 -12.88
CA GLU A 205 0.85 -7.07 -12.75
C GLU A 205 0.70 -5.56 -12.48
N ILE A 206 1.51 -5.04 -11.54
CA ILE A 206 1.50 -3.63 -11.19
C ILE A 206 2.09 -2.78 -12.32
N VAL A 207 3.26 -3.15 -12.83
CA VAL A 207 3.95 -2.37 -13.87
C VAL A 207 3.11 -2.29 -15.14
N ASP A 208 2.51 -3.39 -15.59
CA ASP A 208 1.65 -3.44 -16.76
C ASP A 208 0.38 -2.60 -16.53
N GLY A 209 -0.22 -2.66 -15.34
CA GLY A 209 -1.36 -1.83 -14.97
C GLY A 209 -1.03 -0.33 -14.97
N LEU A 210 0.11 0.06 -14.39
CA LEU A 210 0.57 1.45 -14.37
C LEU A 210 0.89 1.96 -15.78
N ASN A 211 1.53 1.15 -16.62
CA ASN A 211 1.84 1.49 -18.00
C ASN A 211 0.59 1.61 -18.89
N LYS A 212 -0.47 0.87 -18.57
CA LYS A 212 -1.76 0.94 -19.28
C LYS A 212 -2.63 2.12 -18.83
N LEU A 213 -2.45 2.62 -17.61
CA LEU A 213 -3.26 3.67 -17.01
C LEU A 213 -3.49 4.90 -17.92
N PRO A 214 -2.48 5.44 -18.65
CA PRO A 214 -2.71 6.56 -19.57
C PRO A 214 -3.78 6.26 -20.63
N LEU A 215 -3.79 5.06 -21.21
CA LEU A 215 -4.77 4.66 -22.23
C LEU A 215 -6.16 4.41 -21.64
N ASP A 216 -6.23 3.89 -20.41
CA ASP A 216 -7.51 3.71 -19.71
C ASP A 216 -8.14 5.07 -19.37
N ILE A 217 -7.33 6.06 -18.94
CA ILE A 217 -7.79 7.45 -18.73
C ILE A 217 -8.19 8.11 -20.05
N HIS A 218 -7.41 7.91 -21.11
CA HIS A 218 -7.72 8.44 -22.44
C HIS A 218 -9.12 8.04 -22.89
N SER A 219 -9.50 6.78 -22.68
CA SER A 219 -10.84 6.27 -23.03
C SER A 219 -11.95 7.05 -22.32
N SER A 220 -11.76 7.39 -21.04
CA SER A 220 -12.70 8.23 -20.30
C SER A 220 -12.70 9.68 -20.79
N HIS A 221 -11.53 10.26 -21.08
CA HIS A 221 -11.42 11.64 -21.55
C HIS A 221 -12.07 11.80 -22.93
N TYR A 222 -11.83 10.87 -23.85
CA TYR A 222 -12.43 10.95 -25.18
C TYR A 222 -13.95 10.81 -25.16
N ARG A 223 -14.52 9.93 -24.32
CA ARG A 223 -15.99 9.86 -24.13
C ARG A 223 -16.59 11.19 -23.66
N TYR A 224 -15.87 11.89 -22.78
CA TYR A 224 -16.28 13.24 -22.38
C TYR A 224 -16.30 14.18 -23.58
N ILE A 225 -15.27 14.17 -24.43
CA ILE A 225 -15.18 14.99 -25.65
C ILE A 225 -16.28 14.63 -26.67
N GLU A 226 -16.50 13.34 -26.92
CA GLU A 226 -17.53 12.83 -27.82
C GLU A 226 -18.95 13.22 -27.37
N SER A 227 -19.18 13.42 -26.08
CA SER A 227 -20.47 13.87 -25.55
C SER A 227 -20.76 15.36 -25.77
N ILE A 228 -19.75 16.17 -26.12
CA ILE A 228 -19.87 17.64 -26.15
C ILE A 228 -20.92 18.13 -27.15
N PRO A 229 -21.00 17.66 -28.41
CA PRO A 229 -22.02 18.12 -29.34
C PRO A 229 -23.45 17.88 -28.84
N GLY A 230 -23.69 16.79 -28.10
CA GLY A 230 -24.98 16.53 -27.47
C GLY A 230 -25.36 17.59 -26.43
N ARG A 231 -24.37 18.15 -25.72
CA ARG A 231 -24.57 19.21 -24.73
C ARG A 231 -24.83 20.58 -25.38
N PHE A 232 -24.22 20.85 -26.53
CA PHE A 232 -24.51 22.05 -27.32
C PHE A 232 -25.97 22.10 -27.77
N ARG A 233 -26.56 20.95 -28.14
CA ARG A 233 -27.97 20.87 -28.58
C ARG A 233 -29.00 21.28 -27.52
N ASN A 234 -28.60 21.37 -26.25
CA ASN A 234 -29.50 21.72 -25.15
C ASN A 234 -29.65 23.24 -24.95
N TYR A 235 -29.30 24.07 -25.94
CA TYR A 235 -29.38 25.54 -25.83
C TYR A 235 -30.77 26.04 -25.40
N ARG A 236 -31.86 25.40 -25.84
CA ARG A 236 -33.23 25.79 -25.45
C ARG A 236 -33.53 25.62 -23.95
N SER A 237 -32.69 24.91 -23.20
CA SER A 237 -32.84 24.69 -21.76
C SER A 237 -32.10 25.73 -20.90
N TYR A 238 -31.38 26.68 -21.52
CA TYR A 238 -30.58 27.68 -20.83
C TYR A 238 -30.91 29.08 -21.33
N ASP A 239 -30.71 30.09 -20.47
CA ASP A 239 -30.58 31.47 -20.91
C ASP A 239 -29.30 31.67 -21.74
N ARG A 240 -29.26 32.74 -22.54
CA ARG A 240 -28.17 33.07 -23.47
C ARG A 240 -26.80 33.09 -22.78
N ASP A 241 -26.71 33.76 -21.64
CA ASP A 241 -25.43 33.95 -20.94
C ASP A 241 -24.91 32.64 -20.35
N SER A 242 -25.79 31.87 -19.72
CA SER A 242 -25.46 30.55 -19.20
C SER A 242 -25.04 29.59 -20.30
N TYR A 243 -25.73 29.61 -21.45
CA TYR A 243 -25.33 28.81 -22.60
C TYR A 243 -23.96 29.22 -23.11
N SER A 244 -23.73 30.52 -23.34
CA SER A 244 -22.46 31.03 -23.86
C SER A 244 -21.27 30.64 -22.97
N ARG A 245 -21.37 30.88 -21.65
CA ARG A 245 -20.34 30.49 -20.68
C ARG A 245 -20.08 28.98 -20.66
N ASN A 246 -21.12 28.16 -20.81
CA ASN A 246 -20.98 26.71 -20.86
C ASN A 246 -20.30 26.26 -22.15
N THR A 247 -20.66 26.83 -23.30
CA THR A 247 -20.05 26.48 -24.60
C THR A 247 -18.58 26.88 -24.68
N GLU A 248 -18.20 28.01 -24.09
CA GLU A 248 -16.80 28.45 -24.01
C GLU A 248 -15.93 27.40 -23.30
N LYS A 249 -16.35 26.95 -22.11
CA LYS A 249 -15.67 25.90 -21.34
C LYS A 249 -15.58 24.57 -22.09
N LEU A 250 -16.61 24.24 -22.86
CA LEU A 250 -16.62 22.99 -23.63
C LEU A 250 -15.69 23.06 -24.83
N PHE A 251 -15.64 24.19 -25.54
CA PHE A 251 -14.66 24.41 -26.61
C PHE A 251 -13.23 24.40 -26.09
N GLU A 252 -12.98 25.06 -24.95
CA GLU A 252 -11.70 25.00 -24.26
C GLU A 252 -11.29 23.55 -23.99
N ALA A 253 -12.20 22.73 -23.44
CA ALA A 253 -11.91 21.31 -23.21
C ALA A 253 -11.57 20.52 -24.49
N MET A 254 -12.21 20.83 -25.62
CA MET A 254 -11.85 20.21 -26.91
C MET A 254 -10.49 20.67 -27.44
N ASN A 255 -10.13 21.93 -27.22
CA ASN A 255 -8.82 22.48 -27.56
C ASN A 255 -7.73 21.86 -26.69
N ASP A 256 -7.95 21.79 -25.39
CA ASP A 256 -7.11 21.12 -24.42
C ASP A 256 -6.85 19.66 -24.80
N TYR A 257 -7.90 18.90 -25.12
CA TYR A 257 -7.74 17.53 -25.60
C TYR A 257 -6.87 17.47 -26.87
N SER A 258 -7.15 18.34 -27.85
CA SER A 258 -6.37 18.40 -29.11
C SER A 258 -4.89 18.67 -28.87
N THR A 259 -4.59 19.54 -27.90
CA THR A 259 -3.25 19.99 -27.56
C THR A 259 -2.47 18.93 -26.79
N TYR A 260 -3.10 18.34 -25.76
CA TYR A 260 -2.38 17.57 -24.74
C TYR A 260 -2.57 16.06 -24.84
N ALA A 261 -3.59 15.53 -25.54
CA ALA A 261 -3.89 14.09 -25.50
C ALA A 261 -2.71 13.22 -25.99
N GLY A 262 -2.03 13.65 -27.06
CA GLY A 262 -0.89 12.90 -27.61
C GLY A 262 0.27 12.81 -26.61
N GLU A 263 0.58 13.91 -25.92
CA GLU A 263 1.62 13.96 -24.89
C GLU A 263 1.21 13.14 -23.65
N LEU A 264 -0.01 13.34 -23.16
CA LEU A 264 -0.48 12.75 -21.91
C LEU A 264 -0.69 11.25 -22.03
N TYR A 265 -1.23 10.78 -23.15
CA TYR A 265 -1.71 9.41 -23.27
C TYR A 265 -0.91 8.57 -24.26
N GLY A 266 -0.04 9.18 -25.07
CA GLY A 266 0.56 8.53 -26.23
C GLY A 266 -0.43 8.23 -27.37
N LEU A 267 -1.68 8.70 -27.23
CA LEU A 267 -2.76 8.50 -28.19
C LEU A 267 -3.67 9.74 -28.22
N SER A 268 -4.08 10.13 -29.42
CA SER A 268 -5.04 11.22 -29.63
C SER A 268 -5.93 10.90 -30.82
N TYR A 269 -7.21 11.18 -30.68
CA TYR A 269 -8.17 11.13 -31.78
C TYR A 269 -8.41 12.52 -32.36
N ARG A 270 -8.69 12.57 -33.66
CA ARG A 270 -9.05 13.83 -34.32
C ARG A 270 -10.44 14.25 -33.86
N VAL A 271 -10.55 15.50 -33.40
CA VAL A 271 -11.81 16.09 -32.90
C VAL A 271 -12.33 17.22 -33.80
N SER A 272 -11.75 17.42 -34.98
CA SER A 272 -12.11 18.52 -35.89
C SER A 272 -13.58 18.46 -36.32
N ALA A 273 -14.08 17.27 -36.66
CA ALA A 273 -15.48 17.07 -37.03
C ALA A 273 -16.45 17.41 -35.88
N LEU A 274 -16.09 17.03 -34.64
CA LEU A 274 -16.88 17.38 -33.46
C LEU A 274 -16.88 18.90 -33.24
N LYS A 275 -15.75 19.59 -33.47
CA LYS A 275 -15.66 21.05 -33.33
C LYS A 275 -16.51 21.77 -34.37
N GLU A 276 -16.49 21.29 -35.61
CA GLU A 276 -17.33 21.80 -36.70
C GLU A 276 -18.82 21.65 -36.36
N GLU A 277 -19.24 20.45 -35.92
CA GLU A 277 -20.61 20.20 -35.46
C GLU A 277 -21.03 21.13 -34.31
N CYS A 278 -20.16 21.32 -33.31
CA CYS A 278 -20.40 22.28 -32.23
C CYS A 278 -20.54 23.72 -32.73
N GLY A 279 -19.74 24.11 -33.74
CA GLY A 279 -19.82 25.41 -34.39
C GLY A 279 -21.18 25.64 -35.06
N ASP A 280 -21.65 24.65 -35.82
CA ASP A 280 -22.95 24.70 -36.49
C ASP A 280 -24.11 24.78 -35.48
N ILE A 281 -24.04 24.02 -34.39
CA ILE A 281 -25.05 24.08 -33.32
C ILE A 281 -25.00 25.43 -32.61
N TYR A 282 -23.80 25.99 -32.38
CA TYR A 282 -23.65 27.30 -31.76
C TYR A 282 -24.29 28.40 -32.60
N ILE A 283 -24.10 28.38 -33.93
CA ILE A 283 -24.74 29.33 -34.84
C ILE A 283 -26.28 29.25 -34.73
N GLN A 284 -26.84 28.04 -34.70
CA GLN A 284 -28.28 27.82 -34.51
C GLN A 284 -28.77 28.33 -33.15
N ALA A 285 -27.98 28.15 -32.10
CA ALA A 285 -28.32 28.62 -30.77
C ALA A 285 -28.32 30.15 -30.68
N VAL A 286 -27.33 30.82 -31.26
CA VAL A 286 -27.26 32.30 -31.29
C VAL A 286 -28.44 32.88 -32.07
N GLU A 287 -28.79 32.29 -33.21
CA GLU A 287 -29.98 32.66 -33.98
C GLU A 287 -31.26 32.52 -33.14
N TYR A 288 -31.44 31.38 -32.47
CA TYR A 288 -32.57 31.14 -31.57
C TYR A 288 -32.69 32.22 -30.49
N TYR A 289 -31.59 32.58 -29.83
CA TYR A 289 -31.64 33.63 -28.81
C TYR A 289 -31.94 35.01 -29.39
N ASN A 290 -31.41 35.34 -30.58
CA ASN A 290 -31.70 36.61 -31.25
C ASN A 290 -33.18 36.70 -31.65
N TRP A 291 -33.79 35.58 -32.03
CA TRP A 291 -35.24 35.51 -32.25
C TRP A 291 -36.04 35.71 -30.94
N GLN A 292 -35.63 35.08 -29.85
CA GLN A 292 -36.27 35.25 -28.53
C GLN A 292 -36.21 36.71 -28.07
N ASP A 293 -35.08 37.38 -28.24
CA ASP A 293 -34.92 38.80 -27.89
C ASP A 293 -35.85 39.67 -28.76
N ALA A 294 -35.91 39.42 -30.07
CA ALA A 294 -36.83 40.13 -30.96
C ALA A 294 -38.30 39.94 -30.57
N CYS A 295 -38.69 38.74 -30.17
CA CYS A 295 -40.03 38.45 -29.66
C CYS A 295 -40.31 39.11 -28.31
N THR A 296 -39.30 39.23 -27.45
CA THR A 296 -39.43 39.80 -26.11
C THR A 296 -39.54 41.33 -26.18
N GLU A 297 -38.70 41.97 -26.99
CA GLU A 297 -38.76 43.41 -27.23
C GLU A 297 -40.02 43.78 -28.02
N ASN A 298 -40.39 42.93 -29.00
CA ASN A 298 -41.59 43.06 -29.81
C ASN A 298 -41.74 44.47 -30.42
N THR A 299 -40.67 44.98 -31.02
CA THR A 299 -40.63 46.26 -31.75
C THR A 299 -40.27 46.04 -33.22
N GLN A 300 -40.60 47.02 -34.06
CA GLN A 300 -40.20 47.00 -35.47
C GLN A 300 -38.68 46.92 -35.62
N GLU A 301 -37.95 47.68 -34.80
CA GLU A 301 -36.49 47.72 -34.77
C GLU A 301 -35.89 46.36 -34.42
N ALA A 302 -36.46 45.65 -33.44
CA ALA A 302 -35.96 44.34 -33.02
C ALA A 302 -36.16 43.26 -34.09
N TYR A 303 -37.33 43.22 -34.74
CA TYR A 303 -37.57 42.30 -35.86
C TYR A 303 -36.73 42.64 -37.10
N ARG A 304 -36.52 43.93 -37.36
CA ARG A 304 -35.61 44.38 -38.43
C ARG A 304 -34.18 43.94 -38.14
N HIS A 305 -33.71 44.13 -36.91
CA HIS A 305 -32.38 43.67 -36.49
C HIS A 305 -32.20 42.16 -36.67
N TYR A 306 -33.18 41.36 -36.27
CA TYR A 306 -33.16 39.91 -36.53
C TYR A 306 -33.07 39.58 -38.02
N LEU A 307 -33.85 40.25 -38.88
CA LEU A 307 -33.82 40.04 -40.33
C LEU A 307 -32.52 40.50 -40.99
N ASP A 308 -31.87 41.53 -40.46
CA ASP A 308 -30.57 42.00 -40.94
C ASP A 308 -29.47 40.96 -40.63
N LEU A 309 -29.55 40.28 -39.48
CA LEU A 309 -28.63 39.20 -39.10
C LEU A 309 -28.95 37.86 -39.78
N TYR A 310 -30.23 37.54 -39.98
CA TYR A 310 -30.72 36.25 -40.47
C TYR A 310 -31.80 36.43 -41.55
N PRO A 311 -31.44 36.95 -42.74
CA PRO A 311 -32.40 37.29 -43.79
C PRO A 311 -33.21 36.08 -44.30
N ASP A 312 -32.58 34.91 -44.31
CA ASP A 312 -33.16 33.61 -44.69
C ASP A 312 -33.24 32.66 -43.48
N GLY A 313 -33.25 33.20 -42.26
CA GLY A 313 -33.32 32.42 -41.03
C GLY A 313 -34.66 31.70 -40.84
N PRO A 314 -34.73 30.71 -39.93
CA PRO A 314 -35.95 29.93 -39.67
C PRO A 314 -37.17 30.79 -39.32
N HIS A 315 -36.98 31.91 -38.62
CA HIS A 315 -38.06 32.82 -38.22
C HIS A 315 -38.20 34.06 -39.12
N SER A 316 -37.48 34.13 -40.26
CA SER A 316 -37.50 35.28 -41.17
C SER A 316 -38.92 35.59 -41.70
N GLY A 317 -39.73 34.56 -41.98
CA GLY A 317 -41.12 34.73 -42.39
C GLY A 317 -41.99 35.33 -41.28
N GLU A 318 -41.85 34.83 -40.06
CA GLU A 318 -42.58 35.30 -38.87
C GLU A 318 -42.18 36.74 -38.50
N ALA A 319 -40.88 37.06 -38.53
CA ALA A 319 -40.35 38.39 -38.28
C ALA A 319 -40.93 39.43 -39.27
N LYS A 320 -40.97 39.10 -40.58
CA LYS A 320 -41.56 39.97 -41.62
C LYS A 320 -43.04 40.24 -41.34
N GLN A 321 -43.80 39.21 -40.94
CA GLN A 321 -45.23 39.35 -40.63
C GLN A 321 -45.46 40.20 -39.38
N ASN A 322 -44.71 39.99 -38.30
CA ASN A 322 -44.85 40.77 -37.07
C ASN A 322 -44.50 42.24 -37.31
N MET A 323 -43.42 42.50 -38.05
CA MET A 323 -43.03 43.85 -38.43
C MET A 323 -44.09 44.57 -39.28
N GLN A 324 -44.72 43.88 -40.24
CA GLN A 324 -45.80 44.46 -41.06
C GLN A 324 -47.05 44.81 -40.24
N LYS A 325 -47.43 43.97 -39.26
CA LYS A 325 -48.56 44.26 -38.38
C LYS A 325 -48.36 45.57 -37.63
N MET A 326 -47.13 45.85 -37.19
CA MET A 326 -46.79 47.08 -36.47
C MET A 326 -46.84 48.33 -37.33
N ASN A 327 -46.60 48.21 -38.65
CA ASN A 327 -46.71 49.33 -39.59
C ASN A 327 -48.16 49.71 -39.95
N ASN A 328 -49.15 48.87 -39.62
CA ASN A 328 -50.56 49.07 -39.97
C ASN A 328 -51.42 49.64 -38.82
N TYR A 329 -50.78 50.01 -37.70
CA TYR A 329 -51.36 50.77 -36.59
C TYR A 329 -50.66 52.12 -36.50
#